data_AF-A0A351TBC0-F1
#
_entry.id   AF-A0A351TBC0-F1
#
_cell.length_a   1.000
_cell.length_b   1.000
_cell.length_c   1.000
_cell.angle_alpha   90.00
_cell.angle_beta   90.00
_cell.angle_gamma   90.00
#
_symmetry.space_group_name_H-M   'P 1'
#
loop_
_entity.id
_entity.type
_entity.pdbx_description
1 polymer ?
#
loop_
_entity_poly.entity_id
_entity_poly.type
_entity_poly.pdbx_seq_one_letter_code
_entity_poly.pdbx_strand_id
1 'polypeptide(L)'
;MDFTNSRLNAAAFEELDKHVFSKITFVACGTSYHAGWLGTYWFEDLADMESRVEVASEFEYKNIKIDSETLYVFISQSGETADSIEPLKYLKSK
;
A
#
# COMPACT_ATOMS: atom_id res chain seq x y z
N MET A 1 -11.32 -12.40 -3.26
CA MET A 1 -12.53 -11.75 -2.68
C MET A 1 -13.68 -12.69 -2.94
N ASP A 2 -14.44 -13.09 -1.92
CA ASP A 2 -15.62 -13.94 -2.15
C ASP A 2 -16.78 -13.05 -2.61
N PHE A 3 -16.99 -13.00 -3.94
CA PHE A 3 -18.07 -12.24 -4.56
C PHE A 3 -19.46 -12.85 -4.33
N THR A 4 -19.54 -14.09 -3.84
CA THR A 4 -20.82 -14.74 -3.52
C THR A 4 -21.38 -14.23 -2.20
N ASN A 5 -20.51 -13.95 -1.23
CA ASN A 5 -20.91 -13.50 0.11
C ASN A 5 -20.43 -12.09 0.49
N SER A 6 -19.81 -11.36 -0.45
CA SER A 6 -19.25 -10.03 -0.24
C SER A 6 -18.26 -9.95 0.94
N ARG A 7 -17.49 -11.03 1.15
CA ARG A 7 -16.50 -11.12 2.24
C ARG A 7 -15.08 -11.14 1.69
N LEU A 8 -14.19 -10.47 2.41
CA LEU A 8 -12.75 -10.62 2.26
C LEU A 8 -12.29 -11.81 3.11
N ASN A 9 -11.41 -12.63 2.53
CA ASN A 9 -10.79 -13.77 3.17
C ASN A 9 -9.36 -13.93 2.62
N ALA A 10 -8.56 -14.81 3.23
CA ALA A 10 -7.16 -15.00 2.83
C ALA A 10 -6.98 -15.39 1.35
N ALA A 11 -7.96 -16.09 0.75
CA ALA A 11 -7.93 -16.43 -0.68
C ALA A 11 -7.96 -15.19 -1.60
N ALA A 12 -8.36 -14.02 -1.10
CA ALA A 12 -8.23 -12.75 -1.85
C ALA A 12 -6.77 -12.35 -2.12
N PHE A 13 -5.82 -12.92 -1.40
CA PHE A 13 -4.39 -12.61 -1.50
C PHE A 13 -3.56 -13.83 -1.96
N GLU A 14 -4.20 -14.90 -2.45
CA GLU A 14 -3.49 -16.12 -2.85
C GLU A 14 -2.59 -15.92 -4.07
N GLU A 15 -2.96 -15.02 -4.98
CA GLU A 15 -2.15 -14.62 -6.14
C GLU A 15 -1.02 -13.63 -5.79
N LEU A 16 -1.00 -13.11 -4.56
CA LEU A 16 0.07 -12.22 -4.12
C LEU A 16 1.32 -13.06 -3.79
N ASP A 17 2.42 -12.81 -4.50
CA ASP A 17 3.67 -13.52 -4.26
C ASP A 17 4.35 -13.02 -2.97
N LYS A 18 4.00 -13.67 -1.85
CA LYS A 18 4.55 -13.39 -0.52
C LYS A 18 6.02 -13.79 -0.36
N HIS A 19 6.61 -14.50 -1.33
CA HIS A 19 8.05 -14.78 -1.32
C HIS A 19 8.87 -13.59 -1.81
N VAL A 20 8.22 -12.68 -2.55
CA VAL A 20 8.85 -11.45 -3.06
C VAL A 20 8.63 -10.29 -2.10
N PHE A 21 7.44 -10.18 -1.52
CA PHE A 21 7.09 -9.09 -0.62
C PHE A 21 6.63 -9.61 0.75
N SER A 22 7.28 -9.17 1.82
CA SER A 22 6.90 -9.43 3.21
C SER A 22 6.20 -8.22 3.85
N LYS A 23 6.28 -7.04 3.22
CA LYS A 23 5.74 -5.78 3.72
C LYS A 23 4.95 -5.02 2.66
N ILE A 24 3.99 -4.21 3.10
CA ILE A 24 3.24 -3.29 2.23
C ILE A 24 3.18 -1.89 2.85
N THR A 25 3.47 -0.87 2.06
CA THR A 25 3.31 0.53 2.44
C THR A 25 2.35 1.22 1.49
N PHE A 26 1.21 1.65 2.01
CA PHE A 26 0.28 2.51 1.28
C PHE A 26 0.74 3.97 1.35
N VAL A 27 0.68 4.69 0.23
CA VAL A 27 1.00 6.12 0.16
C VAL A 27 -0.20 6.84 -0.41
N ALA A 28 -0.82 7.71 0.39
CA ALA A 28 -2.10 8.31 0.05
C ALA A 28 -2.38 9.60 0.83
N CYS A 29 -3.38 10.37 0.40
CA CYS A 29 -3.84 11.58 1.09
C CYS A 29 -5.38 11.58 1.26
N GLY A 30 -5.88 12.34 2.24
CA GLY A 30 -7.32 12.52 2.49
C GLY A 30 -8.09 11.20 2.64
N THR A 31 -9.20 11.04 1.93
CA THR A 31 -10.03 9.82 1.98
C THR A 31 -9.27 8.56 1.56
N SER A 32 -8.35 8.68 0.59
CA SER A 32 -7.53 7.56 0.15
C SER A 32 -6.60 7.05 1.26
N TYR A 33 -6.13 7.94 2.14
CA TYR A 33 -5.36 7.55 3.32
C TYR A 33 -6.17 6.67 4.25
N HIS A 34 -7.43 7.03 4.51
CA HIS A 34 -8.32 6.22 5.33
C HIS A 34 -8.62 4.85 4.69
N ALA A 35 -8.73 4.78 3.37
CA ALA A 35 -8.86 3.51 2.66
C ALA A 35 -7.60 2.63 2.81
N GLY A 36 -6.40 3.23 2.68
CA GLY A 36 -5.13 2.54 2.93
C GLY A 36 -5.01 2.04 4.37
N TRP A 37 -5.45 2.85 5.34
CA TRP A 37 -5.50 2.46 6.76
C TRP A 37 -6.47 1.31 7.02
N LEU A 38 -7.63 1.26 6.36
CA LEU A 38 -8.48 0.06 6.44
C LEU A 38 -7.78 -1.16 5.83
N GLY A 39 -7.05 -0.95 4.72
CA GLY A 39 -6.26 -1.97 4.07
C GLY A 39 -5.21 -2.61 4.98
N THR A 40 -4.60 -1.87 5.91
CA THR A 40 -3.58 -2.43 6.82
C THR A 40 -4.13 -3.61 7.60
N TYR A 41 -5.35 -3.49 8.14
CA TYR A 41 -6.03 -4.61 8.83
C TYR A 41 -6.17 -5.85 7.94
N TRP A 42 -6.51 -5.68 6.66
CA TRP A 42 -6.67 -6.83 5.76
C TRP A 42 -5.34 -7.50 5.44
N PHE A 43 -4.28 -6.71 5.22
CA PHE A 43 -2.97 -7.28 4.90
C PHE A 43 -2.31 -7.93 6.13
N GLU A 44 -2.52 -7.37 7.33
CA GLU A 44 -2.08 -8.01 8.57
C GLU A 44 -2.88 -9.28 8.87
N ASP A 45 -4.21 -9.18 8.93
CA ASP A 45 -5.05 -10.30 9.39
C ASP A 45 -5.20 -11.42 8.36
N LEU A 46 -5.22 -11.08 7.06
CA LEU A 46 -5.54 -12.03 5.99
C LEU A 46 -4.32 -12.40 5.13
N ALA A 47 -3.31 -11.53 5.06
CA ALA A 47 -2.12 -11.76 4.26
C ALA A 47 -0.85 -12.04 5.10
N ASP A 48 -0.86 -11.84 6.42
CA ASP A 48 0.31 -12.00 7.30
C ASP A 48 1.51 -11.17 6.83
N MET A 49 1.25 -9.93 6.41
CA MET A 49 2.26 -8.97 5.95
C MET A 49 2.33 -7.77 6.87
N GLU A 50 3.54 -7.29 7.18
CA GLU A 50 3.71 -6.02 7.90
C GLU A 50 3.14 -4.90 7.03
N SER A 51 2.23 -4.10 7.57
CA SER A 51 1.51 -3.12 6.79
C SER A 51 1.50 -1.74 7.45
N ARG A 52 1.56 -0.70 6.63
CA ARG A 52 1.43 0.68 7.12
C ARG A 52 0.88 1.59 6.03
N VAL A 53 0.40 2.75 6.45
CA VAL A 53 -0.02 3.83 5.56
C VAL A 53 0.76 5.10 5.89
N GLU A 54 1.15 5.81 4.85
CA GLU A 54 1.93 7.04 4.92
C GLU A 54 1.18 8.17 4.21
N VAL A 55 1.22 9.36 4.81
CA VAL A 55 0.66 10.56 4.18
C VAL A 55 1.55 10.96 3.02
N ALA A 56 0.97 11.03 1.81
CA ALA A 56 1.72 11.27 0.58
C ALA A 56 2.56 12.55 0.61
N SER A 57 2.00 13.65 1.15
CA SER A 57 2.69 14.93 1.30
C SER A 57 3.91 14.89 2.23
N GLU A 58 4.01 13.89 3.11
CA GLU A 58 5.12 13.72 4.05
C GLU A 58 6.16 12.71 3.54
N PHE A 59 5.79 11.87 2.57
CA PHE A 59 6.57 10.71 2.16
C PHE A 59 7.93 11.10 1.59
N GLU A 60 7.99 12.16 0.79
CA GLU A 60 9.23 12.65 0.18
C GLU A 60 10.18 13.34 1.17
N TYR A 61 9.65 13.89 2.27
CA TYR A 61 10.45 14.53 3.32
C TYR A 61 11.02 13.52 4.32
N LYS A 62 10.49 12.30 4.34
CA LYS A 62 10.99 11.23 5.18
C LYS A 62 12.25 10.62 4.58
N ASN A 63 13.24 10.36 5.43
CA ASN A 63 14.37 9.52 5.05
C ASN A 63 13.97 8.04 5.06
N ILE A 64 13.19 7.64 4.05
CA ILE A 64 12.71 6.26 3.92
C ILE A 64 13.86 5.39 3.43
N LYS A 65 14.16 4.35 4.22
CA LYS A 65 14.99 3.23 3.76
C LYS A 65 14.12 2.37 2.86
N ILE A 66 14.42 2.39 1.57
CA ILE A 66 13.75 1.53 0.59
C ILE A 66 14.26 0.11 0.83
N ASP A 67 13.32 -0.81 0.97
CA ASP A 67 13.54 -2.22 1.22
C ASP A 67 12.96 -3.02 0.04
N SER A 68 13.71 -3.98 -0.48
CA SER A 68 13.29 -4.80 -1.63
C SER A 68 12.10 -5.70 -1.31
N GLU A 69 11.86 -6.00 -0.03
CA GLU A 69 10.73 -6.81 0.40
C GLU A 69 9.44 -5.98 0.61
N THR A 70 9.48 -4.66 0.36
CA THR A 70 8.32 -3.78 0.55
C THR A 70 7.62 -3.46 -0.76
N LEU A 71 6.34 -3.84 -0.84
CA LEU A 71 5.43 -3.39 -1.90
C LEU A 71 4.90 -1.99 -1.56
N TYR A 72 5.19 -1.01 -2.42
CA TYR A 72 4.65 0.34 -2.28
C TYR A 72 3.40 0.52 -3.14
N VAL A 73 2.27 0.89 -2.52
CA VAL A 73 0.98 1.06 -3.20
C VAL A 73 0.50 2.50 -3.06
N PHE A 74 0.43 3.21 -4.19
CA PHE A 74 -0.05 4.59 -4.23
C PHE A 74 -1.56 4.61 -4.47
N ILE A 75 -2.33 5.24 -3.58
CA ILE A 75 -3.80 5.29 -3.68
C ILE A 75 -4.24 6.73 -4.01
N SER A 76 -4.79 6.92 -5.19
CA SER A 76 -5.39 8.19 -5.63
C SER A 76 -6.72 7.95 -6.34
N GLN A 77 -7.70 8.83 -6.08
CA GLN A 77 -9.01 8.78 -6.74
C GLN A 77 -8.96 9.32 -8.18
N SER A 78 -8.21 10.41 -8.43
CA SER A 78 -8.12 11.03 -9.75
C SER A 78 -7.01 10.44 -10.62
N GLY A 79 -6.04 9.73 -10.02
CA GLY A 79 -4.85 9.24 -10.72
C GLY A 79 -3.88 10.34 -11.19
N GLU A 80 -4.26 11.60 -11.01
CA GLU A 80 -3.51 12.80 -11.43
C GLU A 80 -2.77 13.48 -10.28
N THR A 81 -3.06 13.10 -9.03
CA THR A 81 -2.54 13.79 -7.84
C THR A 81 -1.01 13.82 -7.88
N ALA A 82 -0.43 15.02 -8.00
CA ALA A 82 1.02 15.25 -8.02
C ALA A 82 1.72 14.53 -6.85
N ASP A 83 1.05 14.46 -5.70
CA ASP A 83 1.45 13.78 -4.47
C ASP A 83 1.71 12.27 -4.63
N SER A 84 1.26 11.62 -5.70
CA SER A 84 1.57 10.20 -5.98
C SER A 84 2.75 10.04 -6.94
N ILE A 85 2.96 11.01 -7.83
CA ILE A 85 3.96 10.94 -8.90
C ILE A 85 5.36 11.25 -8.36
N GLU A 86 5.49 12.27 -7.51
CA GLU A 86 6.77 12.65 -6.92
C GLU A 86 7.36 11.55 -6.02
N PRO A 87 6.63 10.97 -5.05
CA PRO A 87 7.16 9.86 -4.27
C PRO A 87 7.38 8.58 -5.10
N LEU A 88 6.59 8.32 -6.15
CA LEU A 88 6.89 7.24 -7.10
C LEU A 88 8.21 7.48 -7.85
N LYS A 89 8.46 8.71 -8.31
CA LYS A 89 9.73 9.09 -8.96
C LYS A 89 10.90 8.98 -7.99
N TYR A 90 10.72 9.38 -6.73
CA TYR A 90 11.71 9.25 -5.67
C TYR A 90 12.08 7.78 -5.42
N LEU A 91 11.08 6.89 -5.34
CA LEU A 91 11.35 5.46 -5.16
C LEU A 91 12.06 4.85 -6.36
N LYS A 92 11.76 5.29 -7.59
CA LYS A 92 12.42 4.80 -8.81
C LYS A 92 13.84 5.32 -9.02
N SER A 93 14.23 6.42 -8.36
CA SER A 93 15.56 7.01 -8.50
C SER A 93 16.59 6.45 -7.51
N LYS A 94 16.14 5.68 -6.53
CA LYS A 94 16.96 4.92 -5.59
C LYS A 94 16.92 3.44 -5.92
#